data_AF-A0A4Y1YRX0-F1
#
_entry.id   AF-A0A4Y1YRX0-F1
#
_cell.length_a   1.000
_cell.length_b   1.000
_cell.length_c   1.000
_cell.angle_alpha   90.00
_cell.angle_beta   90.00
_cell.angle_gamma   90.00
#
_symmetry.space_group_name_H-M   'P 1'
#
loop_
_entity.id
_entity.type
_entity.pdbx_description
1 polymer ?
#
loop_
_entity_poly.entity_id
_entity_poly.type
_entity_poly.pdbx_seq_one_letter_code
_entity_poly.pdbx_strand_id
1 'polypeptide(L)'
;MNRFIPENAETREFPAAAIVAYCYESKKGPALVAYKGRQSKPCRFLAFADDERRETYLSELVKTETETENCKRARRETAHDLRVGDILFSSWGYNQTNVDFYEVVRIPSGRSAVVRQIEKETTSATSHMSGMAMPKPGAFVATAKEYTRRAAGRHRLNGGSLTIGSLQKWDGKPKYVSWYA
;
A
#
# COMPACT_ATOMS: atom_id res chain seq x y z
N MET A 1 5.98 -8.78 -24.71
CA MET A 1 6.03 -7.49 -25.41
C MET A 1 7.38 -6.86 -25.07
N ASN A 2 8.25 -6.64 -26.06
CA ASN A 2 9.59 -6.10 -25.83
C ASN A 2 9.53 -4.59 -25.61
N ARG A 3 10.52 -4.06 -24.88
CA ARG A 3 10.68 -2.60 -24.73
C ARG A 3 11.01 -2.01 -26.10
N PHE A 4 10.36 -0.90 -26.42
CA PHE A 4 10.77 -0.08 -27.55
C PHE A 4 12.01 0.73 -27.15
N ILE A 5 13.09 0.55 -27.92
CA ILE A 5 14.35 1.27 -27.75
C ILE A 5 14.62 1.96 -29.08
N PRO A 6 14.65 3.31 -29.13
CA PRO A 6 14.95 4.04 -30.35
C PRO A 6 16.37 3.75 -30.85
N GLU A 7 16.53 3.73 -32.17
CA GLU A 7 17.86 3.69 -32.80
C GLU A 7 18.65 4.96 -32.46
N ASN A 8 19.94 4.83 -32.14
CA ASN A 8 20.84 5.92 -31.71
C ASN A 8 20.48 6.62 -30.39
N ALA A 9 19.76 5.94 -29.49
CA ALA A 9 19.49 6.48 -28.17
C ALA A 9 20.69 6.37 -27.21
N GLU A 10 20.98 7.45 -26.49
CA GLU A 10 21.84 7.44 -25.31
C GLU A 10 21.10 6.76 -24.15
N THR A 11 21.67 5.70 -23.59
CA THR A 11 21.09 4.97 -22.46
C THR A 11 21.62 5.53 -21.14
N ARG A 12 20.72 5.89 -20.24
CA ARG A 12 21.03 6.38 -18.90
C ARG A 12 20.32 5.56 -17.83
N GLU A 13 21.07 5.02 -16.90
CA GLU A 13 20.54 4.17 -15.84
C GLU A 13 20.54 4.89 -14.49
N PHE A 14 19.41 4.80 -13.80
CA PHE A 14 19.22 5.38 -12.47
C PHE A 14 18.74 4.29 -11.50
N PRO A 15 19.66 3.46 -10.96
CA PRO A 15 19.31 2.33 -10.10
C PRO A 15 18.51 2.72 -8.85
N ALA A 16 18.78 3.90 -8.27
CA ALA A 16 18.09 4.39 -7.08
C ALA A 16 16.59 4.68 -7.35
N ALA A 17 16.27 5.22 -8.52
CA ALA A 17 14.90 5.45 -8.99
C ALA A 17 14.27 4.20 -9.64
N ALA A 18 15.06 3.14 -9.86
CA ALA A 18 14.71 2.00 -10.69
C ALA A 18 14.26 2.41 -12.11
N ILE A 19 14.91 3.41 -12.70
CA ILE A 19 14.61 3.92 -14.05
C ILE A 19 15.75 3.62 -15.01
N VAL A 20 15.39 3.22 -16.22
CA VAL A 20 16.27 3.25 -17.40
C VAL A 20 15.66 4.21 -18.41
N ALA A 21 16.42 5.23 -18.79
CA ALA A 21 16.04 6.28 -19.71
C ALA A 21 16.82 6.15 -21.02
N TYR A 22 16.14 6.37 -22.15
CA TYR A 22 16.71 6.42 -23.49
C TYR A 22 16.47 7.82 -24.05
N CYS A 23 17.52 8.62 -24.13
CA CYS A 23 17.49 9.97 -24.69
C CYS A 23 17.92 9.90 -26.16
N TYR A 24 17.16 10.50 -27.07
CA TYR A 24 17.41 10.40 -28.50
C TYR A 24 16.83 11.58 -29.25
N GLU A 25 17.21 11.74 -30.52
CA GLU A 25 16.63 12.75 -31.40
C GLU A 25 15.44 12.18 -32.17
N SER A 26 14.30 12.85 -32.10
CA SER A 26 13.09 12.46 -32.83
C SER A 26 12.81 13.42 -33.98
N LYS A 27 11.86 13.07 -34.86
CA LYS A 27 11.37 13.99 -35.91
C LYS A 27 10.78 15.30 -35.37
N LYS A 28 10.46 15.36 -34.07
CA LYS A 28 9.84 16.52 -33.40
C LYS A 28 10.81 17.27 -32.48
N GLY A 29 12.09 16.90 -32.47
CA GLY A 29 13.09 17.41 -31.54
C GLY A 29 13.57 16.37 -30.52
N PRO A 30 14.32 16.82 -29.50
CA PRO A 30 14.86 15.97 -28.44
C PRO A 30 13.78 15.15 -27.74
N ALA A 31 14.00 13.86 -27.54
CA ALA A 31 13.01 12.95 -26.97
C ALA A 31 13.58 12.02 -25.89
N LEU A 32 12.68 11.49 -25.06
CA LEU A 32 12.96 10.59 -23.94
C LEU A 32 11.95 9.44 -23.92
N VAL A 33 12.45 8.22 -23.79
CA VAL A 33 11.66 7.05 -23.37
C VAL A 33 12.22 6.52 -22.06
N ALA A 34 11.41 6.42 -21.01
CA ALA A 34 11.82 5.88 -19.72
C ALA A 34 11.01 4.64 -19.34
N TYR A 35 11.69 3.65 -18.77
CA TYR A 35 11.10 2.42 -18.25
C TYR A 35 11.40 2.27 -16.76
N LYS A 36 10.38 1.85 -16.00
CA LYS A 36 10.50 1.62 -14.57
C LYS A 36 10.60 0.13 -14.25
N GLY A 37 11.62 -0.25 -13.47
CA GLY A 37 11.86 -1.61 -13.02
C GLY A 37 11.90 -2.60 -14.19
N ARG A 38 10.99 -3.59 -14.18
CA ARG A 38 10.86 -4.63 -15.23
C ARG A 38 9.65 -4.42 -16.15
N GLN A 39 9.06 -3.23 -16.16
CA GLN A 39 7.88 -2.95 -16.99
C GLN A 39 8.24 -2.98 -18.49
N SER A 40 7.33 -3.51 -19.30
CA SER A 40 7.45 -3.55 -20.76
C SER A 40 6.89 -2.30 -21.44
N LYS A 41 5.92 -1.62 -20.82
CA LYS A 41 5.41 -0.33 -21.27
C LYS A 41 6.26 0.80 -20.68
N PRO A 42 6.56 1.85 -21.46
CA PRO A 42 7.29 2.99 -20.93
C PRO A 42 6.44 3.72 -19.90
N CYS A 43 7.07 4.16 -18.80
CA CYS A 43 6.41 5.02 -17.83
C CYS A 43 6.36 6.46 -18.32
N ARG A 44 7.32 6.87 -19.16
CA ARG A 44 7.35 8.16 -19.86
C ARG A 44 7.80 7.95 -21.30
N PHE A 45 7.16 8.67 -22.21
CA PHE A 45 7.50 8.68 -23.62
C PHE A 45 7.10 10.05 -24.18
N LEU A 46 8.06 10.97 -24.26
CA LEU A 46 7.81 12.39 -24.55
C LEU A 46 8.88 12.94 -25.51
N ALA A 47 8.51 13.97 -26.27
CA ALA A 47 9.42 14.82 -27.03
C ALA A 47 9.38 16.25 -26.46
N PHE A 48 10.48 16.97 -26.61
CA PHE A 48 10.75 18.28 -26.02
C PHE A 48 11.12 19.28 -27.11
N ALA A 49 11.03 20.57 -26.76
CA ALA A 49 11.40 21.65 -27.66
C ALA A 49 12.92 21.79 -27.82
N ASP A 50 13.67 21.49 -26.76
CA ASP A 50 15.12 21.62 -26.67
C ASP A 50 15.70 20.58 -25.69
N ASP A 51 17.03 20.42 -25.72
CA ASP A 51 17.75 19.46 -24.89
C ASP A 51 17.73 19.83 -23.39
N GLU A 52 17.76 21.12 -23.06
CA GLU A 52 17.78 21.60 -21.67
C GLU A 52 16.49 21.23 -20.93
N ARG A 53 15.34 21.35 -21.60
CA ARG A 53 14.04 20.91 -21.05
C ARG A 53 13.98 19.41 -20.87
N ARG A 54 14.54 18.63 -21.80
CA ARG A 54 14.62 17.16 -21.66
C ARG A 54 15.45 16.80 -20.43
N GLU A 55 16.60 17.46 -20.24
CA GLU A 55 17.50 17.20 -19.12
C GLU A 55 16.86 17.58 -17.78
N THR A 56 16.26 18.76 -17.72
CA THR A 56 15.53 19.24 -16.53
C THR A 56 14.43 18.24 -16.15
N TYR A 57 13.61 17.84 -17.11
CA TYR A 57 12.55 16.86 -16.88
C TYR A 57 13.08 15.50 -16.41
N LEU A 58 14.16 15.01 -17.01
CA LEU A 58 14.78 13.75 -16.61
C LEU A 58 15.29 13.84 -15.16
N SER A 59 15.92 14.95 -14.79
CA SER A 59 16.42 15.16 -13.43
C SER A 59 15.29 15.16 -12.38
N GLU A 60 14.17 15.83 -12.67
CA GLU A 60 13.00 15.87 -11.80
C GLU A 60 12.32 14.51 -11.68
N LEU A 61 12.22 13.78 -12.80
CA LEU A 61 11.68 12.43 -12.83
C LEU A 61 12.51 11.51 -11.95
N VAL A 62 13.83 11.52 -12.10
CA VAL A 62 14.75 10.70 -11.31
C VAL A 62 14.67 11.06 -9.83
N LYS A 63 14.63 12.34 -9.49
CA LYS A 63 14.49 12.81 -8.11
C LYS A 63 13.21 12.27 -7.47
N THR A 64 12.06 12.54 -8.08
CA THR A 64 10.74 12.13 -7.58
C THR A 64 10.65 10.61 -7.41
N GLU A 65 11.22 9.87 -8.36
CA GLU A 65 11.14 8.41 -8.35
C GLU A 65 12.12 7.78 -7.35
N THR A 66 13.28 8.40 -7.14
CA THR A 66 14.20 8.05 -6.05
C THR A 66 13.54 8.26 -4.70
N GLU A 67 12.88 9.39 -4.47
CA GLU A 67 12.13 9.66 -3.23
C GLU A 67 11.02 8.63 -3.01
N THR A 68 10.31 8.25 -4.07
CA THR A 68 9.27 7.22 -4.03
C THR A 68 9.83 5.85 -3.66
N GLU A 69 10.96 5.44 -4.25
CA GLU A 69 11.61 4.17 -3.92
C GLU A 69 12.18 4.18 -2.49
N ASN A 70 12.75 5.30 -2.04
CA ASN A 70 13.19 5.48 -0.65
C ASN A 70 12.02 5.37 0.34
N CYS A 71 10.88 6.01 0.05
CA CYS A 71 9.66 5.87 0.85
C CYS A 71 9.19 4.41 0.92
N LYS A 72 9.25 3.66 -0.18
CA LYS A 72 8.90 2.23 -0.19
C LYS A 72 9.88 1.40 0.62
N ARG A 73 11.19 1.68 0.54
CA ARG A 73 12.23 1.01 1.33
C ARG A 73 12.02 1.25 2.83
N ALA A 74 11.87 2.51 3.24
CA ALA A 74 11.59 2.89 4.63
C ALA A 74 10.31 2.22 5.18
N ARG A 75 9.23 2.18 4.38
CA ARG A 75 8.00 1.46 4.74
C ARG A 75 8.22 -0.04 4.95
N ARG A 76 9.10 -0.68 4.17
CA ARG A 76 9.44 -2.11 4.33
C ARG A 76 10.28 -2.38 5.57
N GLU A 77 11.09 -1.39 5.99
CA GLU A 77 11.94 -1.49 7.17
C GLU A 77 11.19 -1.19 8.46
N THR A 78 10.05 -0.49 8.37
CA THR A 78 9.18 -0.13 9.50
C THR A 78 8.81 -1.35 10.33
N ALA A 79 9.04 -1.26 11.64
CA ALA A 79 8.63 -2.26 12.62
C ALA A 79 7.30 -1.88 13.29
N HIS A 80 6.65 -2.87 13.91
CA HIS A 80 5.49 -2.68 14.77
C HIS A 80 5.83 -3.03 16.22
N ASP A 81 5.04 -2.49 17.16
CA ASP A 81 5.13 -2.79 18.60
C ASP A 81 3.98 -3.70 19.06
N LEU A 82 3.39 -4.46 18.14
CA LEU A 82 2.31 -5.40 18.44
C LEU A 82 2.80 -6.63 19.22
N ARG A 83 1.94 -7.13 20.09
CA ARG A 83 2.15 -8.34 20.89
C ARG A 83 1.05 -9.37 20.60
N VAL A 84 1.32 -10.64 20.92
CA VAL A 84 0.29 -11.68 20.88
C VAL A 84 -0.85 -11.29 21.83
N GLY A 85 -2.10 -11.46 21.39
CA GLY A 85 -3.31 -11.02 22.09
C GLY A 85 -3.71 -9.56 21.82
N ASP A 86 -2.88 -8.75 21.16
CA ASP A 86 -3.33 -7.44 20.70
C ASP A 86 -4.45 -7.59 19.67
N ILE A 87 -5.45 -6.73 19.78
CA ILE A 87 -6.59 -6.69 18.86
C ILE A 87 -6.35 -5.58 17.84
N LEU A 88 -6.65 -5.89 16.60
CA LEU A 88 -6.64 -4.99 15.47
C LEU A 88 -8.06 -4.91 14.89
N PHE A 89 -8.37 -3.81 14.23
CA PHE A 89 -9.61 -3.67 13.48
C PHE A 89 -9.37 -3.11 12.09
N SER A 90 -10.26 -3.45 11.17
CA SER A 90 -10.38 -2.83 9.85
C SER A 90 -11.80 -2.30 9.71
N SER A 91 -11.93 -1.05 9.30
CA SER A 91 -13.22 -0.47 8.92
C SER A 91 -13.31 -0.34 7.40
N TRP A 92 -14.45 -0.71 6.85
CA TRP A 92 -14.70 -0.71 5.41
C TRP A 92 -16.18 -0.52 5.11
N GLY A 93 -16.48 -0.17 3.87
CA GLY A 93 -17.83 -0.07 3.36
C GLY A 93 -17.96 1.11 2.43
N TYR A 94 -18.89 1.00 1.49
CA TYR A 94 -19.12 2.04 0.49
C TYR A 94 -20.11 3.09 1.03
N ASN A 95 -21.33 2.64 1.32
CA ASN A 95 -22.40 3.45 1.91
C ASN A 95 -22.66 3.12 3.38
N GLN A 96 -21.91 2.18 3.95
CA GLN A 96 -22.06 1.69 5.33
C GLN A 96 -20.71 1.64 6.02
N THR A 97 -20.72 1.57 7.34
CA THR A 97 -19.52 1.33 8.15
C THR A 97 -19.57 -0.08 8.70
N ASN A 98 -18.80 -0.98 8.11
CA ASN A 98 -18.51 -2.29 8.66
C ASN A 98 -17.17 -2.27 9.38
N VAL A 99 -17.07 -3.01 10.48
CA VAL A 99 -15.84 -3.15 11.24
C VAL A 99 -15.59 -4.61 11.54
N ASP A 100 -14.44 -5.13 11.12
CA ASP A 100 -13.99 -6.48 11.45
C ASP A 100 -12.80 -6.43 12.39
N PHE A 101 -12.79 -7.32 13.38
CA PHE A 101 -11.75 -7.42 14.39
C PHE A 101 -10.88 -8.65 14.18
N TYR A 102 -9.60 -8.51 14.51
CA TYR A 102 -8.59 -9.53 14.34
C TYR A 102 -7.70 -9.56 15.57
N GLU A 103 -7.37 -10.74 16.06
CA GLU A 103 -6.42 -10.92 17.16
C GLU A 103 -5.07 -11.36 16.62
N VAL A 104 -4.00 -10.81 17.18
CA VAL A 104 -2.63 -11.22 16.88
C VAL A 104 -2.35 -12.56 17.56
N VAL A 105 -2.20 -13.62 16.78
CA VAL A 105 -1.96 -14.98 17.28
C VAL A 105 -0.47 -15.33 17.35
N ARG A 106 0.38 -14.65 16.55
CA ARG A 106 1.83 -14.91 16.50
C ARG A 106 2.60 -13.70 15.98
N ILE A 107 3.83 -13.51 16.46
CA ILE A 107 4.78 -12.51 15.96
C ILE A 107 6.01 -13.19 15.34
N PRO A 108 6.02 -13.45 14.02
CA PRO A 108 7.20 -14.01 13.36
C PRO A 108 8.43 -13.09 13.37
N SER A 109 8.23 -11.77 13.35
CA SER A 109 9.32 -10.77 13.41
C SER A 109 8.78 -9.41 13.79
N GLY A 110 9.64 -8.44 14.16
CA GLY A 110 9.20 -7.05 14.39
C GLY A 110 8.54 -6.37 13.17
N ARG A 111 8.59 -6.98 11.99
CA ARG A 111 7.98 -6.47 10.75
C ARG A 111 6.76 -7.26 10.30
N SER A 112 6.36 -8.30 11.04
CA SER A 112 5.25 -9.16 10.64
C SER A 112 4.54 -9.76 11.83
N ALA A 113 3.22 -9.74 11.77
CA ALA A 113 2.35 -10.41 12.73
C ALA A 113 1.39 -11.31 11.97
N VAL A 114 1.02 -12.43 12.60
CA VAL A 114 -0.03 -13.31 12.14
C VAL A 114 -1.29 -12.96 12.91
N VAL A 115 -2.37 -12.73 12.17
CA VAL A 115 -3.65 -12.31 12.72
C VAL A 115 -4.74 -13.28 12.31
N ARG A 116 -5.75 -13.43 13.15
CA ARG A 116 -6.95 -14.24 12.85
C ARG A 116 -8.19 -13.45 13.21
N GLN A 117 -9.21 -13.53 12.37
CA GLN A 117 -10.46 -12.82 12.61
C GLN A 117 -11.17 -13.39 13.83
N ILE A 118 -11.68 -12.49 14.68
CA ILE A 118 -12.48 -12.82 15.86
C ILE A 118 -13.91 -12.33 15.69
N GLU A 119 -14.81 -12.95 16.44
CA GLU A 119 -16.20 -12.53 16.53
C GLU A 119 -16.31 -11.15 17.17
N LYS A 120 -17.45 -10.50 16.92
CA LYS A 120 -17.79 -9.21 17.49
C LYS A 120 -19.21 -9.25 18.04
N GLU A 121 -19.43 -8.47 19.08
CA GLU A 121 -20.76 -8.17 19.58
C GLU A 121 -21.17 -6.80 19.08
N THR A 122 -22.36 -6.71 18.49
CA THR A 122 -22.92 -5.44 18.05
C THR A 122 -24.10 -5.08 18.94
N THR A 123 -24.00 -3.95 19.64
CA THR A 123 -25.12 -3.36 20.36
C THR A 123 -25.78 -2.34 19.44
N SER A 124 -27.09 -2.44 19.24
CA SER A 124 -27.85 -1.43 18.52
C SER A 124 -27.82 -0.10 19.28
N ALA A 125 -27.55 0.99 18.56
CA ALA A 125 -27.78 2.32 19.10
C ALA A 125 -29.28 2.63 19.06
N THR A 126 -29.70 3.71 19.73
CA THR A 126 -31.10 4.20 19.73
C THR A 126 -31.64 4.54 18.34
N SER A 127 -30.78 4.57 17.30
CA SER A 127 -31.15 4.75 15.89
C SER A 127 -31.25 3.41 15.17
N HIS A 128 -32.34 3.21 14.42
CA HIS A 128 -32.71 1.93 13.78
C HIS A 128 -31.66 1.35 12.79
N MET A 129 -30.65 2.14 12.38
CA MET A 129 -29.71 1.79 11.29
C MET A 129 -28.23 1.83 11.69
N SER A 130 -27.93 1.82 12.98
CA SER A 130 -26.55 1.91 13.47
C SER A 130 -26.34 1.30 14.84
N GLY A 131 -25.09 1.02 15.17
CA GLY A 131 -24.70 0.42 16.44
C GLY A 131 -23.22 0.59 16.76
N MET A 132 -22.82 -0.06 17.83
CA MET A 132 -21.44 -0.13 18.29
C MET A 132 -20.99 -1.58 18.35
N ALA A 133 -19.83 -1.87 17.75
CA ALA A 133 -19.23 -3.19 17.73
C ALA A 133 -18.06 -3.29 18.70
N MET A 134 -18.03 -4.36 19.48
CA MET A 134 -16.94 -4.73 20.38
C MET A 134 -16.35 -6.08 19.98
N PRO A 135 -15.01 -6.23 19.98
CA PRO A 135 -14.39 -7.53 19.73
C PRO A 135 -14.69 -8.52 20.88
N LYS A 136 -14.73 -9.81 20.55
CA LYS A 136 -14.71 -10.90 21.53
C LYS A 136 -13.33 -11.58 21.51
N PRO A 137 -12.39 -11.17 22.37
CA PRO A 137 -11.03 -11.75 22.39
C PRO A 137 -11.09 -13.27 22.59
N GLY A 138 -10.27 -14.02 21.86
CA GLY A 138 -10.24 -15.49 21.89
C GLY A 138 -11.40 -16.20 21.16
N ALA A 139 -12.48 -15.49 20.81
CA ALA A 139 -13.60 -16.06 20.04
C ALA A 139 -13.29 -15.99 18.54
N PHE A 140 -12.49 -16.93 18.03
CA PHE A 140 -12.13 -16.96 16.62
C PHE A 140 -13.29 -17.39 15.72
N VAL A 141 -13.49 -16.67 14.61
CA VAL A 141 -14.45 -17.08 13.59
C VAL A 141 -14.03 -18.43 13.01
N ALA A 142 -14.93 -19.42 13.04
CA ALA A 142 -14.61 -20.81 12.70
C ALA A 142 -13.98 -20.98 11.31
N THR A 143 -14.46 -20.23 10.32
CA THR A 143 -13.97 -20.28 8.93
C THR A 143 -12.78 -19.36 8.67
N ALA A 144 -12.39 -18.52 9.62
CA ALA A 144 -11.32 -17.55 9.43
C ALA A 144 -9.94 -18.22 9.48
N LYS A 145 -9.17 -18.00 8.42
CA LYS A 145 -7.77 -18.41 8.30
C LYS A 145 -6.85 -17.43 8.98
N GLU A 146 -5.65 -17.89 9.31
CA GLU A 146 -4.56 -17.03 9.74
C GLU A 146 -3.96 -16.27 8.56
N TYR A 147 -3.68 -14.98 8.76
CA TYR A 147 -3.05 -14.14 7.76
C TYR A 147 -1.79 -13.50 8.32
N THR A 148 -0.67 -13.70 7.61
CA THR A 148 0.55 -12.92 7.89
C THR A 148 0.43 -11.55 7.25
N ARG A 149 0.61 -10.50 8.07
CA ARG A 149 0.56 -9.10 7.64
C ARG A 149 1.84 -8.37 8.04
N ARG A 150 2.25 -7.43 7.19
CA ARG A 150 3.47 -6.64 7.37
C ARG A 150 3.17 -5.37 8.15
N ALA A 151 4.13 -4.91 8.94
CA ALA A 151 4.06 -3.60 9.57
C ALA A 151 3.88 -2.49 8.51
N ALA A 152 2.95 -1.59 8.79
CA ALA A 152 2.72 -0.33 8.05
C ALA A 152 2.91 0.89 8.97
N GLY A 153 3.34 0.65 10.21
CA GLY A 153 3.56 1.63 11.26
C GLY A 153 3.61 0.92 12.62
N ARG A 154 3.93 1.68 13.68
CA ARG A 154 4.09 1.17 15.05
C ARG A 154 2.90 0.33 15.54
N HIS A 155 1.68 0.75 15.20
CA HIS A 155 0.43 0.10 15.61
C HIS A 155 -0.47 -0.23 14.42
N ARG A 156 0.13 -0.42 13.24
CA ARG A 156 -0.60 -0.65 12.00
C ARG A 156 0.01 -1.81 11.22
N LEU A 157 -0.85 -2.69 10.74
CA LEU A 157 -0.47 -3.70 9.75
C LEU A 157 -1.11 -3.37 8.40
N ASN A 158 -0.46 -3.80 7.33
CA ASN A 158 -1.07 -3.76 6.03
C ASN A 158 -2.31 -4.67 6.00
N GLY A 159 -3.32 -4.26 5.25
CA GLY A 159 -4.54 -5.05 5.09
C GLY A 159 -4.37 -6.28 4.20
N GLY A 160 -3.40 -6.23 3.28
CA GLY A 160 -3.22 -7.25 2.26
C GLY A 160 -4.21 -7.04 1.11
N SER A 161 -5.08 -8.03 0.88
CA SER A 161 -6.13 -7.99 -0.16
C SER A 161 -7.14 -6.87 0.10
N LEU A 162 -7.81 -6.40 -0.96
CA LEU A 162 -8.84 -5.35 -0.97
C LEU A 162 -9.94 -5.53 0.11
N THR A 163 -10.16 -6.75 0.59
CA THR A 163 -11.20 -7.11 1.57
C THR A 163 -10.85 -6.72 3.01
N ILE A 164 -9.56 -6.70 3.35
CA ILE A 164 -9.09 -6.34 4.69
C ILE A 164 -8.35 -5.03 4.48
N GLY A 165 -8.98 -3.91 4.85
CA GLY A 165 -8.35 -2.59 4.81
C GLY A 165 -7.14 -2.51 5.74
N SER A 166 -6.54 -1.32 5.89
CA SER A 166 -5.44 -1.15 6.85
C SER A 166 -5.88 -1.57 8.26
N LEU A 167 -5.11 -2.45 8.91
CA LEU A 167 -5.39 -2.91 10.25
C LEU A 167 -4.78 -1.95 11.27
N GLN A 168 -5.60 -1.46 12.19
CA GLN A 168 -5.16 -0.54 13.25
C GLN A 168 -5.33 -1.19 14.61
N LYS A 169 -4.38 -0.97 15.53
CA LYS A 169 -4.52 -1.43 16.92
C LYS A 169 -5.77 -0.84 17.54
N TRP A 170 -6.58 -1.73 18.11
CA TRP A 170 -7.78 -1.38 18.82
C TRP A 170 -7.43 -0.65 20.12
N ASP A 171 -8.18 0.39 20.43
CA ASP A 171 -7.97 1.31 21.55
C ASP A 171 -8.79 0.95 22.79
N GLY A 172 -9.44 -0.22 22.79
CA GLY A 172 -10.32 -0.65 23.87
C GLY A 172 -11.73 -0.06 23.81
N LYS A 173 -12.04 0.79 22.82
CA LYS A 173 -13.33 1.47 22.70
C LYS A 173 -14.23 0.82 21.63
N PRO A 174 -15.55 0.76 21.83
CA PRO A 174 -16.47 0.27 20.81
C PRO A 174 -16.31 1.03 19.49
N LYS A 175 -16.48 0.34 18.36
CA LYS A 175 -16.38 0.94 17.03
C LYS A 175 -17.76 1.09 16.40
N TYR A 176 -18.03 2.27 15.82
CA TYR A 176 -19.28 2.55 15.14
C TYR A 176 -19.47 1.62 13.94
N VAL A 177 -20.70 1.13 13.77
CA VAL A 177 -21.13 0.36 12.61
C VAL A 177 -22.50 0.83 12.12
N SER A 178 -22.79 0.68 10.83
CA SER A 178 -24.09 1.03 10.23
C SER A 178 -24.56 -0.02 9.22
N TRP A 179 -25.88 -0.17 9.08
CA TRP A 179 -26.53 -1.10 8.18
C TRP A 179 -27.74 -0.46 7.46
N TYR A 180 -28.29 -1.15 6.46
CA TYR A 180 -29.50 -0.70 5.76
C TYR A 180 -30.77 -1.00 6.57
N ALA A 181 -31.82 -0.25 6.26
CA ALA A 181 -33.16 -0.43 6.80
C ALA A 181 -33.83 -1.74 6.40
#